data_AF-A0A7C1JKP4-F1
#
_entry.id   AF-A0A7C1JKP4-F1
#
_cell.length_a   1.000
_cell.length_b   1.000
_cell.length_c   1.000
_cell.angle_alpha   90.00
_cell.angle_beta   90.00
_cell.angle_gamma   90.00
#
_symmetry.space_group_name_H-M   'P 1'
#
loop_
_entity.id
_entity.type
_entity.pdbx_description
1 polymer ?
#
loop_
_entity_poly.entity_id
_entity_poly.type
_entity_poly.pdbx_seq_one_letter_code
_entity_poly.pdbx_strand_id
1 'polypeptide(L)'
;MDSALFYGGDVIVGAGTEQIGRNLLHPYESRTEGIMRQFGWVMDVAWVIALMAYVIAGAGIVPFHGDEATQVYMSRDYAYQFIERDLSRVVYSDPPVSAQEQELRLLNGTVNKYLIGLMWHAAGFTIEDVNEQWDWGADWTYNQSTGHAPSPELLRVARIPSTVLLALGVIPIFGLGRLAGGSRVSAYAASAIYALSPALLAQGRRAMMEGSFIAFNVLTVWAAAMWGRKSQFTPPYANGEGRKDFIWAVALGVAAGLAIASKHTALFAVGSVFVGAGLWVIVNRFGTPSPYKEVLVKLAQLVFAGGIAGAVFLAVNPAWWGDPLARVGEVLDLRTWLLEGQTAAFGGYESLGDAAAGFFRQVFVGLPQYYEVPVWGEYIGDQIAAYESSIWRGVSIGGSVIGGSVFAALVVMGFVRVMRRGGGMCWVIGAWVIGVVMTTVVFTPLEWQRYYLPVIPVVGVLAGAGVERLYRR
;
A
#
# COMPACT_ATOMS: atom_id res chain seq x y z
N MET A 1 60.16 63.47 0.10
CA MET A 1 61.35 62.78 0.65
C MET A 1 61.07 62.57 2.13
N ASP A 2 61.03 61.30 2.51
CA ASP A 2 61.35 60.73 3.84
C ASP A 2 60.55 61.23 5.06
N SER A 3 60.10 60.44 6.03
CA SER A 3 60.23 59.02 6.36
C SER A 3 59.52 58.85 7.71
N ALA A 4 58.67 57.84 7.88
CA ALA A 4 58.31 57.28 9.20
C ALA A 4 57.64 55.91 9.03
N LEU A 5 58.43 54.85 9.15
CA LEU A 5 57.99 53.46 9.27
C LEU A 5 58.41 52.95 10.66
N PHE A 6 57.44 52.62 11.50
CA PHE A 6 57.60 51.73 12.65
C PHE A 6 56.84 50.44 12.31
N TYR A 7 57.56 49.33 12.19
CA TYR A 7 56.99 47.97 12.09
C TYR A 7 57.29 47.22 13.38
N GLY A 8 56.25 46.80 14.08
CA GLY A 8 56.31 45.84 15.17
C GLY A 8 56.55 44.43 14.64
N GLY A 9 57.37 43.68 15.35
CA GLY A 9 57.65 42.27 15.04
C GLY A 9 56.59 41.36 15.65
N ASP A 10 56.00 40.52 14.80
CA ASP A 10 55.26 39.33 15.21
C ASP A 10 56.08 38.08 14.92
N VAL A 11 56.23 37.25 15.95
CA VAL A 11 56.94 35.98 15.95
C VAL A 11 56.05 34.93 15.27
N ILE A 12 56.51 34.43 14.11
CA ILE A 12 55.89 33.28 13.43
C ILE A 12 56.33 32.00 14.16
N VAL A 13 55.45 31.46 15.01
CA VAL A 13 55.59 30.10 15.56
C VAL A 13 54.98 29.11 14.56
N GLY A 14 55.78 28.14 14.13
CA GLY A 14 55.50 27.26 12.99
C GLY A 14 54.31 26.32 13.17
N ALA A 15 53.37 26.37 12.21
CA ALA A 15 52.25 25.45 12.02
C ALA A 15 52.65 24.25 11.13
N GLY A 16 53.71 23.52 11.49
CA GLY A 16 54.34 22.54 10.60
C GLY A 16 54.21 21.06 10.95
N THR A 17 53.81 20.70 12.18
CA THR A 17 54.02 19.31 12.68
C THR A 17 52.76 18.58 13.15
N GLU A 18 51.61 19.25 13.31
CA GLU A 18 50.38 18.58 13.75
C GLU A 18 49.55 17.94 12.62
N GLN A 19 49.80 18.32 11.37
CA GLN A 19 48.96 17.89 10.24
C GLN A 19 49.42 16.57 9.59
N ILE A 20 50.64 16.10 9.90
CA ILE A 20 51.18 14.84 9.36
C ILE A 20 50.72 13.63 10.20
N GLY A 21 50.35 13.82 11.47
CA GLY A 21 49.88 12.75 12.35
C GLY A 21 48.42 12.27 12.11
N ARG A 22 47.55 13.11 11.54
CA ARG A 22 46.13 12.74 11.30
C ARG A 22 45.90 11.91 10.04
N ASN A 23 46.83 11.90 9.08
CA ASN A 23 46.65 11.16 7.83
C ASN A 23 47.03 9.67 7.93
N LEU A 24 47.69 9.23 9.00
CA LEU A 24 48.13 7.83 9.15
C LEU A 24 47.15 6.93 9.92
N LEU A 25 46.15 7.50 10.62
CA LEU A 25 45.10 6.75 11.32
C LEU A 25 43.75 6.70 10.57
N HIS A 26 43.57 7.52 9.53
CA HIS A 26 42.36 7.61 8.72
C HIS A 26 41.97 6.40 7.82
N PRO A 27 42.90 5.56 7.33
CA PRO A 27 42.52 4.47 6.42
C PRO A 27 41.81 3.29 7.10
N TYR A 28 41.93 3.13 8.43
CA TYR A 28 41.32 1.99 9.13
C TYR A 28 39.85 2.23 9.48
N GLU A 29 39.50 3.42 9.95
CA GLU A 29 38.11 3.79 10.30
C GLU A 29 37.18 3.75 9.07
N SER A 30 37.67 4.23 7.92
CA SER A 30 36.90 4.19 6.65
C SER A 30 36.60 2.77 6.18
N ARG A 31 37.48 1.79 6.47
CA ARG A 31 37.28 0.39 6.11
C ARG A 31 36.25 -0.29 7.01
N THR A 32 36.30 -0.03 8.31
CA THR A 32 35.33 -0.58 9.28
C THR A 32 33.92 -0.02 9.04
N GLU A 33 33.78 1.27 8.74
CA GLU A 33 32.47 1.86 8.38
C GLU A 33 31.88 1.27 7.10
N GLY A 34 32.73 1.03 6.09
CA GLY A 34 32.35 0.35 4.85
C GLY A 34 31.79 -1.06 5.11
N ILE A 35 32.48 -1.86 5.93
CA ILE A 35 32.07 -3.23 6.28
C ILE A 35 30.77 -3.22 7.08
N MET A 36 30.62 -2.36 8.10
CA MET A 36 29.38 -2.27 8.89
C MET A 36 28.18 -1.83 8.04
N ARG A 37 28.40 -0.93 7.08
CA ARG A 37 27.36 -0.51 6.13
C ARG A 37 26.93 -1.64 5.22
N GLN A 38 27.89 -2.41 4.68
CA GLN A 38 27.63 -3.59 3.85
C GLN A 38 26.87 -4.67 4.63
N PHE A 39 27.35 -5.04 5.82
CA PHE A 39 26.71 -6.04 6.67
C PHE A 39 25.26 -5.67 6.98
N GLY A 40 25.03 -4.40 7.33
CA GLY A 40 23.68 -3.92 7.60
C GLY A 40 22.75 -3.98 6.38
N TRP A 41 23.25 -3.74 5.17
CA TRP A 41 22.44 -3.88 3.95
C TRP A 41 22.08 -5.34 3.65
N VAL A 42 23.01 -6.27 3.85
CA VAL A 42 22.74 -7.71 3.70
C VAL A 42 21.62 -8.15 4.66
N MET A 43 21.66 -7.68 5.91
CA MET A 43 20.60 -7.95 6.89
C MET A 43 19.27 -7.32 6.49
N ASP A 44 19.28 -6.07 6.00
CA ASP A 44 18.08 -5.39 5.51
C ASP A 44 17.42 -6.20 4.36
N VAL A 45 18.22 -6.70 3.41
CA VAL A 45 17.74 -7.51 2.28
C VAL A 45 17.25 -8.89 2.72
N ALA A 46 18.03 -9.59 3.55
CA ALA A 46 17.65 -10.92 4.06
C ALA A 46 16.34 -10.86 4.85
N TRP A 47 16.17 -9.82 5.66
CA TRP A 47 14.92 -9.57 6.39
C TRP A 47 13.72 -9.39 5.48
N VAL A 48 13.83 -8.51 4.46
CA VAL A 48 12.74 -8.26 3.51
C VAL A 48 12.39 -9.54 2.74
N ILE A 49 13.40 -10.28 2.25
CA ILE A 49 13.18 -11.55 1.53
C ILE A 49 12.50 -12.57 2.45
N ALA A 50 12.92 -12.69 3.71
CA ALA A 50 12.32 -13.62 4.66
C ALA A 50 10.83 -13.31 4.90
N LEU A 51 10.48 -12.03 5.07
CA LEU A 51 9.09 -11.60 5.23
C LEU A 51 8.26 -11.83 3.95
N MET A 52 8.83 -11.55 2.77
CA MET A 52 8.16 -11.83 1.50
C MET A 52 7.89 -13.33 1.32
N ALA A 53 8.88 -14.17 1.62
CA ALA A 53 8.73 -15.62 1.58
C ALA A 53 7.65 -16.10 2.57
N TYR A 54 7.60 -15.53 3.78
CA TYR A 54 6.55 -15.82 4.77
C TYR A 54 5.15 -15.46 4.25
N VAL A 55 4.98 -14.30 3.62
CA VAL A 55 3.70 -13.91 3.00
C VAL A 55 3.29 -14.93 1.93
N ILE A 56 4.23 -15.39 1.10
CA ILE A 56 3.94 -16.34 0.01
C ILE A 56 3.60 -17.74 0.51
N ALA A 57 4.34 -18.25 1.50
CA ALA A 57 4.28 -19.66 1.92
C ALA A 57 2.91 -20.14 2.38
N GLY A 58 2.06 -19.26 2.92
CA GLY A 58 0.72 -19.62 3.41
C GLY A 58 -0.39 -19.63 2.35
N ALA A 59 -0.13 -19.25 1.10
CA ALA A 59 -1.19 -19.07 0.10
C ALA A 59 -1.92 -20.36 -0.28
N GLY A 60 -1.23 -21.50 -0.24
CA GLY A 60 -1.82 -22.80 -0.57
C GLY A 60 -2.84 -23.30 0.45
N ILE A 61 -2.83 -22.78 1.69
CA ILE A 61 -3.65 -23.28 2.79
C ILE A 61 -4.57 -22.22 3.42
N VAL A 62 -4.62 -21.00 2.86
CA VAL A 62 -5.55 -19.98 3.34
C VAL A 62 -7.00 -20.44 3.08
N PRO A 63 -7.94 -20.28 4.04
CA PRO A 63 -9.31 -20.73 3.87
C PRO A 63 -9.98 -20.04 2.68
N PHE A 64 -10.75 -20.81 1.91
CA PHE A 64 -11.47 -20.33 0.74
C PHE A 64 -12.47 -19.21 1.09
N HIS A 65 -12.74 -18.33 0.12
CA HIS A 65 -13.75 -17.31 0.21
C HIS A 65 -14.52 -17.19 -1.13
N GLY A 66 -15.84 -17.00 -1.09
CA GLY A 66 -16.67 -16.94 -2.31
C GLY A 66 -16.25 -15.84 -3.30
N ASP A 67 -15.74 -14.70 -2.81
CA ASP A 67 -15.20 -13.65 -3.68
C ASP A 67 -14.02 -14.12 -4.54
N GLU A 68 -13.25 -15.14 -4.12
CA GLU A 68 -12.17 -15.70 -4.95
C GLU A 68 -12.74 -16.24 -6.27
N ALA A 69 -13.85 -16.98 -6.21
CA ALA A 69 -14.52 -17.49 -7.40
C ALA A 69 -14.99 -16.36 -8.33
N THR A 70 -15.50 -15.25 -7.76
CA THR A 70 -15.90 -14.08 -8.56
C THR A 70 -14.69 -13.41 -9.24
N GLN A 71 -13.54 -13.30 -8.57
CA GLN A 71 -12.33 -12.74 -9.18
C GLN A 71 -11.75 -13.63 -10.28
N VAL A 72 -11.80 -14.95 -10.08
CA VAL A 72 -11.39 -15.93 -11.10
C VAL A 72 -12.32 -15.86 -12.31
N TYR A 73 -13.63 -15.82 -12.11
CA TYR A 73 -14.61 -15.59 -13.17
C TYR A 73 -14.32 -14.31 -13.97
N MET A 74 -14.11 -13.17 -13.30
CA MET A 74 -13.80 -11.90 -13.97
C MET A 74 -12.49 -11.92 -14.76
N SER A 75 -11.59 -12.87 -14.48
CA SER A 75 -10.33 -12.99 -15.23
C SER A 75 -10.54 -13.39 -16.70
N ARG A 76 -11.75 -13.78 -17.11
CA ARG A 76 -12.14 -13.96 -18.52
C ARG A 76 -11.85 -12.73 -19.38
N ASP A 77 -11.87 -11.53 -18.80
CA ASP A 77 -11.46 -10.29 -19.48
C ASP A 77 -10.05 -10.38 -20.08
N TYR A 78 -9.13 -11.10 -19.42
CA TYR A 78 -7.80 -11.36 -19.96
C TYR A 78 -7.85 -12.20 -21.23
N ALA A 79 -8.68 -13.25 -21.26
CA ALA A 79 -8.82 -14.08 -22.45
C ALA A 79 -9.44 -13.29 -23.60
N TYR A 80 -10.54 -12.56 -23.33
CA TYR A 80 -11.20 -11.72 -24.32
C TYR A 80 -10.22 -10.73 -24.95
N GLN A 81 -9.43 -10.03 -24.13
CA GLN A 81 -8.51 -9.01 -24.61
C GLN A 81 -7.24 -9.57 -25.27
N PHE A 82 -6.60 -10.57 -24.65
CA PHE A 82 -5.23 -10.96 -25.02
C PHE A 82 -5.14 -12.29 -25.80
N ILE A 83 -6.07 -13.21 -25.57
CA ILE A 83 -6.10 -14.52 -26.25
C ILE A 83 -6.97 -14.41 -27.51
N GLU A 84 -8.23 -14.03 -27.34
CA GLU A 84 -9.21 -13.89 -28.42
C GLU A 84 -9.01 -12.61 -29.23
N ARG A 85 -8.39 -11.58 -28.62
CA ARG A 85 -8.17 -10.25 -29.20
C ARG A 85 -9.47 -9.53 -29.57
N ASP A 86 -10.53 -9.79 -28.81
CA ASP A 86 -11.83 -9.13 -28.94
C ASP A 86 -12.06 -8.17 -27.77
N LEU A 87 -11.58 -6.94 -27.96
CA LEU A 87 -11.75 -5.87 -27.00
C LEU A 87 -13.23 -5.44 -26.84
N SER A 88 -14.09 -5.72 -27.83
CA SER A 88 -15.49 -5.30 -27.80
C SER A 88 -16.29 -5.99 -26.69
N ARG A 89 -15.81 -7.13 -26.18
CA ARG A 89 -16.39 -7.85 -25.04
C ARG A 89 -16.09 -7.21 -23.69
N VAL A 90 -15.08 -6.34 -23.62
CA VAL A 90 -14.58 -5.75 -22.36
C VAL A 90 -14.91 -4.26 -22.27
N VAL A 91 -14.91 -3.56 -23.40
CA VAL A 91 -15.33 -2.15 -23.45
C VAL A 91 -16.81 -2.07 -23.13
N TYR A 92 -17.19 -0.99 -22.44
CA TYR A 92 -18.58 -0.73 -22.10
C TYR A 92 -19.46 -0.65 -23.35
N SER A 93 -20.62 -1.32 -23.33
CA SER A 93 -21.64 -1.24 -24.37
C SER A 93 -23.04 -1.02 -23.77
N ASP A 94 -23.90 -0.36 -24.54
CA ASP A 94 -25.32 -0.22 -24.25
C ASP A 94 -26.12 -0.62 -25.51
N PRO A 95 -26.86 -1.75 -25.50
CA PRO A 95 -27.01 -2.68 -24.38
C PRO A 95 -25.72 -3.46 -24.05
N PRO A 96 -25.55 -3.96 -22.82
CA PRO A 96 -24.38 -4.76 -22.44
C PRO A 96 -24.36 -6.12 -23.15
N VAL A 97 -23.18 -6.56 -23.60
CA VAL A 97 -22.98 -7.94 -24.11
C VAL A 97 -23.31 -8.97 -23.01
N SER A 98 -22.86 -8.71 -21.79
CA SER A 98 -23.25 -9.42 -20.57
C SER A 98 -23.46 -8.40 -19.45
N ALA A 99 -24.68 -8.30 -18.94
CA ALA A 99 -25.02 -7.35 -17.87
C ALA A 99 -24.18 -7.62 -16.60
N GLN A 100 -24.07 -8.89 -16.21
CA GLN A 100 -23.30 -9.35 -15.06
C GLN A 100 -21.81 -8.99 -15.17
N GLU A 101 -21.17 -9.30 -16.31
CA GLU A 101 -19.76 -8.99 -16.50
C GLU A 101 -19.50 -7.48 -16.54
N GLN A 102 -20.37 -6.71 -17.21
CA GLN A 102 -20.24 -5.25 -17.28
C GLN A 102 -20.40 -4.62 -15.89
N GLU A 103 -21.39 -5.03 -15.11
CA GLU A 103 -21.58 -4.57 -13.73
C GLU A 103 -20.34 -4.88 -12.88
N LEU A 104 -19.81 -6.10 -12.96
CA LEU A 104 -18.61 -6.51 -12.24
C LEU A 104 -17.35 -5.72 -12.65
N ARG A 105 -17.20 -5.38 -13.93
CA ARG A 105 -16.11 -4.52 -14.45
C ARG A 105 -16.18 -3.10 -13.88
N LEU A 106 -17.38 -2.57 -13.68
CA LEU A 106 -17.58 -1.23 -13.12
C LEU A 106 -17.41 -1.23 -11.59
N LEU A 107 -17.89 -2.29 -10.92
CA LEU A 107 -17.72 -2.41 -9.48
C LEU A 107 -16.26 -2.66 -9.09
N ASN A 108 -15.54 -3.54 -9.78
CA ASN A 108 -14.26 -4.08 -9.31
C ASN A 108 -13.04 -3.51 -10.06
N GLY A 109 -11.88 -3.59 -9.40
CA GLY A 109 -10.61 -3.24 -10.03
C GLY A 109 -10.17 -4.25 -11.10
N THR A 110 -9.31 -3.80 -12.00
CA THR A 110 -8.83 -4.58 -13.15
C THR A 110 -7.50 -5.26 -12.95
N VAL A 111 -6.61 -4.68 -12.13
CA VAL A 111 -5.22 -5.15 -12.01
C VAL A 111 -5.16 -6.62 -11.60
N ASN A 112 -5.84 -7.00 -10.52
CA ASN A 112 -5.76 -8.36 -10.00
C ASN A 112 -6.37 -9.40 -10.95
N LYS A 113 -7.56 -9.14 -11.53
CA LYS A 113 -8.21 -10.08 -12.45
C LYS A 113 -7.43 -10.32 -13.74
N TYR A 114 -6.77 -9.30 -14.30
CA TYR A 114 -5.89 -9.49 -15.46
C TYR A 114 -4.66 -10.32 -15.12
N LEU A 115 -4.09 -10.13 -13.92
CA LEU A 115 -2.96 -10.94 -13.47
C LEU A 115 -3.38 -12.37 -13.15
N ILE A 116 -4.59 -12.61 -12.62
CA ILE A 116 -5.16 -13.96 -12.50
C ILE A 116 -5.26 -14.60 -13.88
N GLY A 117 -5.80 -13.85 -14.85
CA GLY A 117 -5.84 -14.13 -16.28
C GLY A 117 -4.52 -14.69 -16.83
N LEU A 118 -3.49 -13.85 -16.69
CA LEU A 118 -2.13 -14.18 -17.10
C LEU A 118 -1.60 -15.43 -16.42
N MET A 119 -1.85 -15.60 -15.11
CA MET A 119 -1.30 -16.71 -14.35
C MET A 119 -1.93 -18.05 -14.70
N TRP A 120 -3.26 -18.13 -14.84
CA TRP A 120 -3.88 -19.39 -15.26
C TRP A 120 -3.50 -19.74 -16.70
N HIS A 121 -3.41 -18.74 -17.58
CA HIS A 121 -2.99 -18.98 -18.96
C HIS A 121 -1.55 -19.49 -19.03
N ALA A 122 -0.64 -18.87 -18.27
CA ALA A 122 0.76 -19.32 -18.16
C ALA A 122 0.90 -20.71 -17.53
N ALA A 123 -0.06 -21.13 -16.69
CA ALA A 123 -0.12 -22.45 -16.09
C ALA A 123 -0.77 -23.51 -17.01
N GLY A 124 -1.20 -23.13 -18.21
CA GLY A 124 -1.75 -24.03 -19.22
C GLY A 124 -3.26 -24.26 -19.14
N PHE A 125 -3.98 -23.49 -18.31
CA PHE A 125 -5.45 -23.49 -18.31
C PHE A 125 -5.98 -22.72 -19.53
N THR A 126 -7.20 -23.05 -19.94
CA THR A 126 -7.95 -22.33 -20.98
C THR A 126 -9.14 -21.58 -20.37
N ILE A 127 -9.87 -20.82 -21.19
CA ILE A 127 -11.05 -20.09 -20.70
C ILE A 127 -12.17 -21.03 -20.25
N GLU A 128 -12.25 -22.23 -20.83
CA GLU A 128 -13.20 -23.27 -20.47
C GLU A 128 -12.97 -23.83 -19.06
N ASP A 129 -11.75 -23.70 -18.52
CA ASP A 129 -11.44 -24.11 -17.14
C ASP A 129 -11.90 -23.09 -16.09
N VAL A 130 -12.18 -21.84 -16.51
CA VAL A 130 -12.56 -20.76 -15.60
C VAL A 130 -13.99 -20.97 -15.12
N ASN A 131 -14.20 -20.94 -13.80
CA ASN A 131 -15.51 -21.11 -13.15
C ASN A 131 -16.51 -19.99 -13.49
N GLU A 132 -17.79 -20.27 -13.27
CA GLU A 132 -18.85 -19.26 -13.24
C GLU A 132 -18.78 -18.39 -11.97
N GLN A 133 -19.43 -17.22 -11.97
CA GLN A 133 -19.48 -16.35 -10.79
C GLN A 133 -20.09 -17.12 -9.62
N TRP A 134 -19.56 -16.94 -8.40
CA TRP A 134 -20.18 -17.47 -7.20
C TRP A 134 -21.66 -17.06 -7.07
N ASP A 135 -22.55 -18.02 -6.86
CA ASP A 135 -23.97 -17.78 -6.60
C ASP A 135 -24.21 -17.63 -5.09
N TRP A 136 -24.42 -16.39 -4.67
CA TRP A 136 -24.70 -16.03 -3.28
C TRP A 136 -26.12 -16.38 -2.82
N GLY A 137 -27.03 -16.71 -3.74
CA GLY A 137 -28.38 -17.18 -3.44
C GLY A 137 -28.44 -18.70 -3.23
N ALA A 138 -27.41 -19.44 -3.65
CA ALA A 138 -27.33 -20.88 -3.53
C ALA A 138 -26.47 -21.34 -2.34
N ASP A 139 -26.60 -22.61 -1.97
CA ASP A 139 -25.77 -23.21 -0.93
C ASP A 139 -24.36 -23.57 -1.43
N TRP A 140 -23.52 -24.02 -0.49
CA TRP A 140 -22.15 -24.43 -0.76
C TRP A 140 -22.05 -25.60 -1.74
N THR A 141 -22.91 -26.62 -1.60
CA THR A 141 -22.87 -27.84 -2.41
C THR A 141 -23.23 -27.54 -3.86
N TYR A 142 -24.23 -26.68 -4.08
CA TYR A 142 -24.57 -26.20 -5.41
C TYR A 142 -23.35 -25.57 -6.07
N ASN A 143 -22.74 -24.55 -5.44
CA ASN A 143 -21.63 -23.83 -6.04
C ASN A 143 -20.44 -24.75 -6.40
N GLN A 144 -20.15 -25.73 -5.54
CA GLN A 144 -19.08 -26.70 -5.76
C GLN A 144 -19.38 -27.70 -6.89
N SER A 145 -20.65 -28.09 -7.06
CA SER A 145 -21.06 -29.12 -8.03
C SER A 145 -21.45 -28.56 -9.40
N THR A 146 -21.75 -27.28 -9.51
CA THR A 146 -22.21 -26.62 -10.75
C THR A 146 -21.17 -25.69 -11.38
N GLY A 147 -19.90 -25.81 -10.99
CA GLY A 147 -18.80 -25.05 -11.58
C GLY A 147 -18.77 -23.56 -11.24
N HIS A 148 -19.41 -23.15 -10.14
CA HIS A 148 -19.31 -21.77 -9.62
C HIS A 148 -18.11 -21.61 -8.67
N ALA A 149 -17.53 -22.72 -8.20
CA ALA A 149 -16.24 -22.75 -7.50
C ALA A 149 -15.11 -23.14 -8.47
N PRO A 150 -13.94 -22.47 -8.42
CA PRO A 150 -12.78 -22.89 -9.19
C PRO A 150 -12.27 -24.27 -8.72
N SER A 151 -11.68 -25.03 -9.65
CA SER A 151 -10.94 -26.25 -9.27
C SER A 151 -9.81 -25.91 -8.28
N PRO A 152 -9.41 -26.84 -7.40
CA PRO A 152 -8.32 -26.60 -6.46
C PRO A 152 -7.01 -26.15 -7.14
N GLU A 153 -6.70 -26.69 -8.30
CA GLU A 153 -5.53 -26.35 -9.10
C GLU A 153 -5.62 -24.91 -9.62
N LEU A 154 -6.76 -24.53 -10.21
CA LEU A 154 -6.99 -23.18 -10.71
C LEU A 154 -6.95 -22.16 -9.57
N LEU A 155 -7.58 -22.47 -8.43
CA LEU A 155 -7.57 -21.62 -7.25
C LEU A 155 -6.15 -21.35 -6.74
N ARG A 156 -5.30 -22.39 -6.67
CA ARG A 156 -3.89 -22.22 -6.25
C ARG A 156 -3.14 -21.25 -7.16
N VAL A 157 -3.36 -21.33 -8.47
CA VAL A 157 -2.73 -20.41 -9.44
C VAL A 157 -3.31 -19.00 -9.34
N ALA A 158 -4.62 -18.88 -9.18
CA ALA A 158 -5.30 -17.59 -9.05
C ALA A 158 -4.92 -16.81 -7.77
N ARG A 159 -4.43 -17.49 -6.74
CA ARG A 159 -3.92 -16.84 -5.51
C ARG A 159 -2.54 -16.19 -5.69
N ILE A 160 -1.77 -16.58 -6.71
CA ILE A 160 -0.39 -16.11 -6.90
C ILE A 160 -0.31 -14.59 -7.06
N PRO A 161 -1.09 -13.92 -7.95
CA PRO A 161 -0.99 -12.48 -8.16
C PRO A 161 -1.15 -11.65 -6.88
N SER A 162 -2.24 -11.89 -6.14
CA SER A 162 -2.54 -11.14 -4.92
C SER A 162 -1.45 -11.35 -3.88
N THR A 163 -1.05 -12.61 -3.67
CA THR A 163 -0.02 -12.99 -2.71
C THR A 163 1.34 -12.34 -3.03
N VAL A 164 1.76 -12.40 -4.29
CA VAL A 164 3.04 -11.82 -4.74
C VAL A 164 3.02 -10.30 -4.60
N LEU A 165 1.91 -9.64 -4.95
CA LEU A 165 1.80 -8.20 -4.79
C LEU A 165 1.81 -7.79 -3.32
N LEU A 166 1.09 -8.52 -2.44
CA LEU A 166 1.16 -8.30 -1.00
C LEU A 166 2.60 -8.45 -0.49
N ALA A 167 3.32 -9.49 -0.92
CA ALA A 167 4.72 -9.67 -0.57
C ALA A 167 5.58 -8.50 -1.06
N LEU A 168 5.40 -8.04 -2.30
CA LEU A 168 6.11 -6.86 -2.83
C LEU A 168 5.82 -5.59 -2.02
N GLY A 169 4.66 -5.49 -1.36
CA GLY A 169 4.31 -4.41 -0.42
C GLY A 169 5.21 -4.31 0.81
N VAL A 170 5.97 -5.37 1.16
CA VAL A 170 6.96 -5.34 2.25
C VAL A 170 8.06 -4.32 1.98
N ILE A 171 8.49 -4.16 0.72
CA ILE A 171 9.58 -3.27 0.30
C ILE A 171 9.25 -1.79 0.62
N PRO A 172 8.14 -1.20 0.10
CA PRO A 172 7.78 0.17 0.43
C PRO A 172 7.49 0.36 1.92
N ILE A 173 6.94 -0.64 2.62
CA ILE A 173 6.71 -0.53 4.07
C ILE A 173 8.01 -0.47 4.85
N PHE A 174 9.00 -1.29 4.50
CA PHE A 174 10.33 -1.20 5.09
C PHE A 174 10.94 0.20 4.85
N GLY A 175 10.83 0.70 3.62
CA GLY A 175 11.26 2.04 3.25
C GLY A 175 10.56 3.14 4.06
N LEU A 176 9.24 3.09 4.17
CA LEU A 176 8.43 4.02 4.95
C LEU A 176 8.74 3.96 6.44
N GLY A 177 8.91 2.76 7.01
CA GLY A 177 9.33 2.58 8.39
C GLY A 177 10.70 3.20 8.66
N ARG A 178 11.65 3.04 7.73
CA ARG A 178 12.98 3.66 7.80
C ARG A 178 12.91 5.18 7.73
N LEU A 179 12.02 5.72 6.90
CA LEU A 179 11.79 7.15 6.73
C LEU A 179 11.10 7.77 7.96
N ALA A 180 10.00 7.17 8.42
CA ALA A 180 9.18 7.65 9.53
C ALA A 180 9.94 7.64 10.86
N GLY A 181 10.59 6.52 11.22
CA GLY A 181 11.37 6.40 12.45
C GLY A 181 12.83 6.84 12.30
N GLY A 182 13.43 6.81 11.11
CA GLY A 182 14.82 7.24 10.95
C GLY A 182 15.84 6.26 11.54
N SER A 183 15.46 5.01 11.77
CA SER A 183 16.35 3.90 12.16
C SER A 183 15.97 2.60 11.43
N ARG A 184 16.87 1.59 11.45
CA ARG A 184 16.56 0.23 11.01
C ARG A 184 15.53 -0.46 11.89
N VAL A 185 15.56 -0.21 13.20
CA VAL A 185 14.58 -0.76 14.17
C VAL A 185 13.15 -0.43 13.74
N SER A 186 12.89 0.82 13.34
CA SER A 186 11.57 1.24 12.85
C SER A 186 11.19 0.55 11.54
N ALA A 187 12.15 0.31 10.64
CA ALA A 187 11.92 -0.40 9.38
C ALA A 187 11.58 -1.88 9.61
N TYR A 188 12.33 -2.56 10.48
CA TYR A 188 12.07 -3.94 10.88
C TYR A 188 10.72 -4.08 11.57
N ALA A 189 10.41 -3.23 12.54
CA ALA A 189 9.13 -3.26 13.22
C ALA A 189 7.94 -3.02 12.27
N ALA A 190 8.00 -1.98 11.42
CA ALA A 190 6.92 -1.68 10.49
C ALA A 190 6.66 -2.81 9.48
N SER A 191 7.74 -3.36 8.90
CA SER A 191 7.63 -4.47 7.94
C SER A 191 7.20 -5.78 8.59
N ALA A 192 7.62 -6.09 9.82
CA ALA A 192 7.10 -7.24 10.58
C ALA A 192 5.60 -7.11 10.84
N ILE A 193 5.15 -5.96 11.35
CA ILE A 193 3.72 -5.72 11.64
C ILE A 193 2.88 -5.94 10.38
N TYR A 194 3.35 -5.44 9.24
CA TYR A 194 2.69 -5.62 7.95
C TYR A 194 2.66 -7.10 7.52
N ALA A 195 3.82 -7.75 7.45
CA ALA A 195 3.97 -9.09 6.89
C ALA A 195 3.42 -10.20 7.80
N LEU A 196 3.29 -9.93 9.11
CA LEU A 196 2.77 -10.88 10.09
C LEU A 196 1.30 -10.61 10.45
N SER A 197 0.67 -9.56 9.93
CA SER A 197 -0.73 -9.25 10.24
C SER A 197 -1.67 -10.36 9.76
N PRO A 198 -2.41 -11.06 10.64
CA PRO A 198 -3.31 -12.14 10.24
C PRO A 198 -4.39 -11.67 9.27
N ALA A 199 -4.92 -10.46 9.48
CA ALA A 199 -5.92 -9.85 8.61
C ALA A 199 -5.40 -9.60 7.19
N LEU A 200 -4.19 -9.04 7.04
CA LEU A 200 -3.56 -8.87 5.72
C LEU A 200 -3.25 -10.23 5.08
N LEU A 201 -2.73 -11.18 5.85
CA LEU A 201 -2.35 -12.49 5.32
C LEU A 201 -3.56 -13.28 4.84
N ALA A 202 -4.66 -13.31 5.61
CA ALA A 202 -5.88 -14.01 5.20
C ALA A 202 -6.42 -13.44 3.88
N GLN A 203 -6.54 -12.12 3.77
CA GLN A 203 -7.17 -11.48 2.61
C GLN A 203 -6.22 -11.34 1.41
N GLY A 204 -4.95 -11.03 1.65
CA GLY A 204 -3.96 -10.83 0.59
C GLY A 204 -3.38 -12.14 0.01
N ARG A 205 -3.62 -13.29 0.64
CA ARG A 205 -3.28 -14.61 0.08
C ARG A 205 -4.40 -15.23 -0.75
N ARG A 206 -5.64 -14.78 -0.56
CA ARG A 206 -6.78 -15.20 -1.36
C ARG A 206 -6.65 -14.60 -2.76
N ALA A 207 -7.33 -15.21 -3.75
CA ALA A 207 -7.45 -14.69 -5.11
C ALA A 207 -8.37 -13.45 -5.14
N MET A 208 -8.01 -12.42 -4.37
CA MET A 208 -8.78 -11.20 -4.18
C MET A 208 -7.94 -9.96 -4.50
N MET A 209 -8.57 -8.79 -4.64
CA MET A 209 -7.92 -7.54 -5.04
C MET A 209 -7.00 -6.95 -3.95
N GLU A 210 -7.09 -7.45 -2.72
CA GLU A 210 -6.46 -6.87 -1.54
C GLU A 210 -4.94 -6.79 -1.65
N GLY A 211 -4.29 -7.81 -2.22
CA GLY A 211 -2.83 -7.79 -2.42
C GLY A 211 -2.37 -6.65 -3.32
N SER A 212 -2.98 -6.50 -4.51
CA SER A 212 -2.63 -5.41 -5.44
C SER A 212 -3.01 -4.05 -4.88
N PHE A 213 -4.20 -3.95 -4.29
CA PHE A 213 -4.71 -2.75 -3.65
C PHE A 213 -3.77 -2.23 -2.55
N ILE A 214 -3.35 -3.09 -1.63
CA ILE A 214 -2.46 -2.68 -0.54
C ILE A 214 -1.07 -2.32 -1.09
N ALA A 215 -0.49 -3.15 -1.96
CA ALA A 215 0.85 -2.94 -2.51
C ALA A 215 1.00 -1.60 -3.24
N PHE A 216 0.06 -1.26 -4.11
CA PHE A 216 0.13 0.00 -4.86
C PHE A 216 -0.24 1.22 -4.02
N ASN A 217 -1.10 1.08 -3.00
CA ASN A 217 -1.32 2.15 -2.02
C ASN A 217 -0.05 2.49 -1.25
N VAL A 218 0.65 1.50 -0.71
CA VAL A 218 1.88 1.75 0.06
C VAL A 218 3.01 2.25 -0.84
N LEU A 219 3.06 1.80 -2.10
CA LEU A 219 4.01 2.31 -3.10
C LEU A 219 3.73 3.78 -3.45
N THR A 220 2.45 4.17 -3.56
CA THR A 220 2.03 5.57 -3.77
C THR A 220 2.55 6.47 -2.66
N VAL A 221 2.33 6.07 -1.39
CA VAL A 221 2.80 6.83 -0.22
C VAL A 221 4.32 6.91 -0.20
N TRP A 222 5.01 5.80 -0.50
CA TRP A 222 6.47 5.77 -0.54
C TRP A 222 7.04 6.66 -1.64
N ALA A 223 6.47 6.62 -2.85
CA ALA A 223 6.86 7.49 -3.95
C ALA A 223 6.65 8.98 -3.61
N ALA A 224 5.50 9.34 -3.03
CA ALA A 224 5.23 10.70 -2.57
C ALA A 224 6.20 11.14 -1.45
N ALA A 225 6.49 10.26 -0.50
CA ALA A 225 7.45 10.55 0.57
C ALA A 225 8.87 10.75 0.01
N MET A 226 9.28 9.95 -0.98
CA MET A 226 10.59 10.08 -1.65
C MET A 226 10.68 11.34 -2.51
N TRP A 227 9.59 11.70 -3.22
CA TRP A 227 9.46 12.96 -3.94
C TRP A 227 9.58 14.18 -3.01
N GLY A 228 9.03 14.09 -1.78
CA GLY A 228 9.07 15.16 -0.79
C GLY A 228 10.30 15.16 0.14
N ARG A 229 11.13 14.11 0.13
CA ARG A 229 12.18 13.87 1.14
C ARG A 229 13.30 14.91 1.18
N LYS A 230 13.62 15.53 0.04
CA LYS A 230 14.80 16.38 -0.13
C LYS A 230 14.54 17.84 -0.49
N SER A 231 13.28 18.31 -0.50
CA SER A 231 13.02 19.73 -0.82
C SER A 231 13.25 20.66 0.38
N GLN A 232 14.48 20.67 0.89
CA GLN A 232 15.07 21.97 1.15
C GLN A 232 15.32 22.56 -0.25
N PHE A 233 14.61 23.62 -0.60
CA PHE A 233 14.67 24.33 -1.88
C PHE A 233 16.12 24.74 -2.19
N THR A 234 16.88 23.78 -2.72
CA THR A 234 18.26 23.92 -3.12
C THR A 234 18.20 24.07 -4.64
N PRO A 235 18.80 25.11 -5.23
CA PRO A 235 18.58 25.44 -6.64
C PRO A 235 18.80 24.23 -7.56
N PRO A 236 17.80 23.81 -8.35
CA PRO A 236 17.81 22.55 -9.11
C PRO A 236 18.91 22.47 -10.19
N TYR A 237 19.57 23.60 -10.50
CA TYR A 237 20.54 23.72 -11.57
C TYR A 237 21.97 23.34 -11.18
N ALA A 238 22.27 23.11 -9.90
CA ALA A 238 23.66 22.88 -9.51
C ALA A 238 24.16 21.43 -9.73
N ASN A 239 23.31 20.39 -9.60
CA ASN A 239 23.80 19.01 -9.46
C ASN A 239 22.93 17.88 -10.07
N GLY A 240 22.05 18.16 -11.05
CA GLY A 240 21.22 17.12 -11.70
C GLY A 240 20.09 16.57 -10.82
N GLU A 241 19.72 17.27 -9.75
CA GLU A 241 18.74 16.83 -8.75
C GLU A 241 17.30 16.87 -9.27
N GLY A 242 16.96 17.79 -10.18
CA GLY A 242 15.63 17.89 -10.78
C GLY A 242 15.18 16.60 -11.51
N ARG A 243 16.13 15.81 -12.03
CA ARG A 243 15.84 14.53 -12.68
C ARG A 243 15.28 13.49 -11.69
N LYS A 244 15.76 13.48 -10.44
CA LYS A 244 15.31 12.51 -9.43
C LYS A 244 13.88 12.79 -8.98
N ASP A 245 13.55 14.07 -8.77
CA ASP A 245 12.20 14.49 -8.40
C ASP A 245 11.19 14.15 -9.48
N PHE A 246 11.57 14.37 -10.75
CA PHE A 246 10.73 13.99 -11.89
C PHE A 246 10.49 12.47 -11.94
N ILE A 247 11.52 11.65 -11.73
CA ILE A 247 11.37 10.18 -11.68
C ILE A 247 10.40 9.78 -10.56
N TRP A 248 10.49 10.40 -9.37
CA TRP A 248 9.56 10.10 -8.28
C TRP A 248 8.14 10.61 -8.54
N ALA A 249 7.96 11.72 -9.27
CA ALA A 249 6.65 12.17 -9.71
C ALA A 249 6.02 11.17 -10.70
N VAL A 250 6.81 10.63 -11.65
CA VAL A 250 6.36 9.55 -12.55
C VAL A 250 6.00 8.31 -11.75
N ALA A 251 6.85 7.87 -10.82
CA ALA A 251 6.59 6.71 -9.97
C ALA A 251 5.34 6.89 -9.11
N LEU A 252 5.12 8.10 -8.57
CA LEU A 252 3.91 8.46 -7.84
C LEU A 252 2.67 8.31 -8.72
N GLY A 253 2.69 8.87 -9.93
CA GLY A 253 1.57 8.77 -10.87
C GLY A 253 1.26 7.33 -11.25
N VAL A 254 2.28 6.53 -11.61
CA VAL A 254 2.09 5.12 -11.99
C VAL A 254 1.54 4.29 -10.82
N ALA A 255 2.12 4.43 -9.62
CA ALA A 255 1.64 3.71 -8.44
C ALA A 255 0.22 4.11 -8.05
N ALA A 256 -0.11 5.41 -8.14
CA ALA A 256 -1.45 5.92 -7.85
C ALA A 256 -2.50 5.38 -8.82
N GLY A 257 -2.20 5.39 -10.12
CA GLY A 257 -3.09 4.83 -11.15
C GLY A 257 -3.35 3.34 -10.93
N LEU A 258 -2.30 2.56 -10.63
CA LEU A 258 -2.42 1.13 -10.33
C LEU A 258 -3.15 0.84 -9.00
N ALA A 259 -3.02 1.73 -8.00
CA ALA A 259 -3.76 1.62 -6.75
C ALA A 259 -5.27 1.79 -6.98
N ILE A 260 -5.67 2.83 -7.70
CA ILE A 260 -7.08 3.10 -8.05
C ILE A 260 -7.62 1.98 -8.95
N ALA A 261 -6.84 1.53 -9.93
CA ALA A 261 -7.22 0.42 -10.80
C ALA A 261 -7.28 -0.94 -10.07
N SER A 262 -6.64 -1.08 -8.91
CA SER A 262 -6.77 -2.28 -8.08
C SER A 262 -8.08 -2.29 -7.29
N LYS A 263 -8.50 -1.13 -6.79
CA LYS A 263 -9.78 -0.95 -6.07
C LYS A 263 -10.12 0.53 -6.06
N HIS A 264 -11.31 0.91 -6.54
CA HIS A 264 -11.73 2.32 -6.62
C HIS A 264 -11.65 3.06 -5.27
N THR A 265 -11.87 2.36 -4.15
CA THR A 265 -11.73 2.93 -2.79
C THR A 265 -10.31 3.38 -2.46
N ALA A 266 -9.29 3.00 -3.24
CA ALA A 266 -7.94 3.54 -3.12
C ALA A 266 -7.89 5.05 -3.40
N LEU A 267 -8.88 5.59 -4.13
CA LEU A 267 -8.98 7.03 -4.42
C LEU A 267 -8.91 7.88 -3.15
N PHE A 268 -9.48 7.43 -2.03
CA PHE A 268 -9.43 8.18 -0.77
C PHE A 268 -8.02 8.26 -0.19
N ALA A 269 -7.26 7.16 -0.21
CA ALA A 269 -5.87 7.13 0.24
C ALA A 269 -4.97 7.93 -0.71
N VAL A 270 -5.08 7.68 -2.01
CA VAL A 270 -4.31 8.37 -3.06
C VAL A 270 -4.59 9.87 -3.04
N GLY A 271 -5.86 10.28 -3.05
CA GLY A 271 -6.27 11.68 -3.01
C GLY A 271 -5.71 12.40 -1.78
N SER A 272 -5.74 11.75 -0.61
CA SER A 272 -5.17 12.31 0.61
C SER A 272 -3.65 12.47 0.53
N VAL A 273 -2.93 11.54 -0.11
CA VAL A 273 -1.49 11.67 -0.36
C VAL A 273 -1.19 12.88 -1.26
N PHE A 274 -1.94 13.06 -2.35
CA PHE A 274 -1.77 14.22 -3.25
C PHE A 274 -2.10 15.53 -2.54
N VAL A 275 -3.17 15.58 -1.73
CA VAL A 275 -3.52 16.75 -0.92
C VAL A 275 -2.42 17.07 0.09
N GLY A 276 -1.92 16.07 0.84
CA GLY A 276 -0.83 16.25 1.78
C GLY A 276 0.46 16.77 1.12
N ALA A 277 0.81 16.21 -0.03
CA ALA A 277 1.95 16.65 -0.83
C ALA A 277 1.79 18.10 -1.33
N GLY A 278 0.61 18.45 -1.85
CA GLY A 278 0.31 19.81 -2.34
C GLY A 278 0.28 20.86 -1.24
N LEU A 279 -0.38 20.56 -0.12
CA LEU A 279 -0.43 21.43 1.05
C LEU A 279 0.97 21.71 1.61
N TRP A 280 1.82 20.69 1.67
CA TRP A 280 3.20 20.89 2.07
C TRP A 280 3.95 21.84 1.16
N VAL A 281 3.84 21.69 -0.17
CA VAL A 281 4.48 22.60 -1.14
C VAL A 281 4.03 24.05 -0.92
N ILE A 282 2.72 24.26 -0.68
CA ILE A 282 2.14 25.59 -0.45
C ILE A 282 2.59 26.18 0.89
N VAL A 283 2.52 25.41 1.97
CA VAL A 283 2.86 25.89 3.33
C VAL A 283 4.36 26.16 3.45
N ASN A 284 5.21 25.30 2.88
CA ASN A 284 6.66 25.44 2.98
C ASN A 284 7.20 26.69 2.25
N ARG A 285 6.42 27.26 1.32
CA ARG A 285 6.68 28.57 0.69
C ARG A 285 6.74 29.71 1.72
N PHE A 286 5.91 29.65 2.76
CA PHE A 286 5.84 30.74 3.76
C PHE A 286 6.95 30.65 4.80
N GLY A 287 7.54 29.46 4.99
CA GLY A 287 8.61 29.23 5.97
C GLY A 287 10.03 29.40 5.41
N THR A 288 10.20 29.54 4.09
CA THR A 288 11.51 29.69 3.44
C THR A 288 11.41 30.70 2.30
N PRO A 289 12.42 31.56 2.05
CA PRO A 289 12.47 32.46 0.90
C PRO A 289 12.76 31.67 -0.39
N SER A 290 11.96 30.65 -0.67
CA SER A 290 12.02 29.88 -1.90
C SER A 290 11.55 30.75 -3.07
N PRO A 291 12.24 30.72 -4.22
CA PRO A 291 11.74 31.33 -5.43
C PRO A 291 10.36 30.78 -5.79
N TYR A 292 9.41 31.65 -6.14
CA TYR A 292 8.05 31.26 -6.59
C TYR A 292 8.06 30.21 -7.72
N LYS A 293 9.10 30.24 -8.55
CA LYS A 293 9.34 29.28 -9.63
C LYS A 293 9.44 27.82 -9.13
N GLU A 294 10.07 27.58 -7.98
CA GLU A 294 10.27 26.21 -7.48
C GLU A 294 8.96 25.59 -6.96
N VAL A 295 8.13 26.42 -6.32
CA VAL A 295 6.77 26.05 -5.91
C VAL A 295 5.94 25.66 -7.13
N LEU A 296 5.97 26.48 -8.19
CA LEU A 296 5.26 26.18 -9.44
C LEU A 296 5.74 24.88 -10.09
N VAL A 297 7.05 24.62 -10.13
CA VAL A 297 7.60 23.37 -10.68
C VAL A 297 7.11 22.17 -9.88
N LYS A 298 7.09 22.24 -8.55
CA LYS A 298 6.61 21.15 -7.69
C LYS A 298 5.10 20.91 -7.85
N LEU A 299 4.30 21.97 -7.93
CA LEU A 299 2.87 21.84 -8.22
C LEU A 299 2.64 21.26 -9.62
N ALA A 300 3.40 21.70 -10.63
CA ALA A 300 3.32 21.14 -11.98
C ALA A 300 3.70 19.65 -11.99
N GLN A 301 4.70 19.23 -11.22
CA GLN A 301 5.04 17.81 -11.05
C GLN A 301 3.91 17.00 -10.41
N LEU A 302 3.21 17.54 -9.41
CA LEU A 302 2.04 16.87 -8.82
C LEU A 302 0.88 16.77 -9.80
N VAL A 303 0.58 17.83 -10.54
CA VAL A 303 -0.44 17.80 -11.60
C VAL A 303 -0.06 16.78 -12.68
N PHE A 304 1.20 16.76 -13.09
CA PHE A 304 1.73 15.78 -14.04
C PHE A 304 1.62 14.34 -13.51
N ALA A 305 1.96 14.10 -12.25
CA ALA A 305 1.77 12.80 -11.59
C ALA A 305 0.29 12.39 -11.55
N GLY A 306 -0.63 13.33 -11.28
CA GLY A 306 -2.07 13.09 -11.33
C GLY A 306 -2.54 12.74 -12.75
N GLY A 307 -2.02 13.41 -13.77
CA GLY A 307 -2.27 13.09 -15.17
C GLY A 307 -1.78 11.68 -15.54
N ILE A 308 -0.59 11.28 -15.09
CA ILE A 308 -0.08 9.90 -15.26
C ILE A 308 -0.99 8.90 -14.55
N ALA A 309 -1.44 9.19 -13.32
CA ALA A 309 -2.34 8.30 -12.59
C ALA A 309 -3.65 8.05 -13.35
N GLY A 310 -4.26 9.12 -13.89
CA GLY A 310 -5.44 9.02 -14.75
C GLY A 310 -5.17 8.21 -16.02
N ALA A 311 -4.04 8.47 -16.70
CA ALA A 311 -3.66 7.74 -17.91
C ALA A 311 -3.44 6.24 -17.65
N VAL A 312 -2.75 5.89 -16.56
CA VAL A 312 -2.52 4.49 -16.16
C VAL A 312 -3.83 3.81 -15.77
N PHE A 313 -4.68 4.48 -14.99
CA PHE A 313 -6.00 3.96 -14.64
C PHE A 313 -6.82 3.67 -15.91
N LEU A 314 -6.95 4.63 -16.82
CA LEU A 314 -7.68 4.44 -18.07
C LEU A 314 -7.05 3.33 -18.92
N ALA A 315 -5.73 3.30 -19.07
CA ALA A 315 -5.04 2.29 -19.89
C ALA A 315 -5.34 0.84 -19.47
N VAL A 316 -5.55 0.59 -18.17
CA VAL A 316 -5.87 -0.74 -17.64
C VAL A 316 -7.36 -0.96 -17.38
N ASN A 317 -8.23 0.01 -17.72
CA ASN A 317 -9.69 -0.08 -17.52
C ASN A 317 -10.45 0.19 -18.83
N PRO A 318 -10.52 -0.77 -19.77
CA PRO A 318 -11.23 -0.60 -21.06
C PRO A 318 -12.71 -0.25 -20.94
N ALA A 319 -13.38 -0.69 -19.87
CA ALA A 319 -14.75 -0.32 -19.56
C ALA A 319 -14.97 1.21 -19.41
N TRP A 320 -13.89 1.98 -19.26
CA TRP A 320 -13.91 3.43 -19.10
C TRP A 320 -13.57 4.23 -20.37
N TRP A 321 -13.20 3.60 -21.49
CA TRP A 321 -12.62 4.32 -22.64
C TRP A 321 -13.59 5.23 -23.41
N GLY A 322 -14.89 4.92 -23.40
CA GLY A 322 -15.89 5.68 -24.16
C GLY A 322 -16.29 7.00 -23.51
N ASP A 323 -16.78 6.93 -22.27
CA ASP A 323 -17.22 8.11 -21.50
C ASP A 323 -16.79 7.98 -20.03
N PRO A 324 -15.53 8.32 -19.71
CA PRO A 324 -15.02 8.19 -18.34
C PRO A 324 -15.84 8.97 -17.31
N LEU A 325 -16.44 10.10 -17.69
CA LEU A 325 -17.21 10.94 -16.76
C LEU A 325 -18.57 10.32 -16.44
N ALA A 326 -19.27 9.79 -17.45
CA ALA A 326 -20.50 9.04 -17.21
C ALA A 326 -20.23 7.78 -16.35
N ARG A 327 -19.11 7.09 -16.59
CA ARG A 327 -18.72 5.92 -15.77
C ARG A 327 -18.49 6.26 -14.30
N VAL A 328 -18.07 7.49 -13.96
CA VAL A 328 -18.00 7.91 -12.54
C VAL A 328 -19.39 7.84 -11.90
N GLY A 329 -20.42 8.36 -12.57
CA GLY A 329 -21.80 8.34 -12.07
C GLY A 329 -22.30 6.91 -11.86
N GLU A 330 -22.16 6.06 -12.87
CA GLU A 330 -22.61 4.66 -12.80
C GLU A 330 -21.90 3.86 -11.70
N VAL A 331 -20.59 4.06 -11.53
CA VAL A 331 -19.84 3.39 -10.46
C VAL A 331 -20.29 3.88 -9.08
N LEU A 332 -20.61 5.16 -8.92
CA LEU A 332 -21.16 5.67 -7.67
C LEU A 332 -22.54 5.10 -7.38
N ASP A 333 -23.40 5.00 -8.39
CA ASP A 333 -24.74 4.42 -8.26
C ASP A 333 -24.66 2.93 -7.88
N LEU A 334 -23.85 2.14 -8.60
CA LEU A 334 -23.62 0.72 -8.30
C LEU A 334 -23.03 0.51 -6.90
N ARG A 335 -22.10 1.37 -6.48
CA ARG A 335 -21.49 1.30 -5.14
C ARG A 335 -22.47 1.68 -4.03
N THR A 336 -23.31 2.68 -4.28
CA THR A 336 -24.36 3.09 -3.33
C THR A 336 -25.37 1.97 -3.16
N TRP A 337 -25.87 1.42 -4.28
CA TRP A 337 -26.80 0.29 -4.27
C TRP A 337 -26.22 -0.94 -3.56
N LEU A 338 -24.95 -1.29 -3.84
CA LEU A 338 -24.28 -2.41 -3.17
C LEU A 338 -24.16 -2.19 -1.65
N LEU A 339 -23.77 -1.00 -1.21
CA LEU A 339 -23.64 -0.68 0.21
C LEU A 339 -25.00 -0.66 0.91
N GLU A 340 -26.02 -0.07 0.30
CA GLU A 340 -27.39 -0.09 0.82
C GLU A 340 -27.90 -1.52 0.97
N GLY A 341 -27.72 -2.37 -0.05
CA GLY A 341 -28.09 -3.78 0.02
C GLY A 341 -27.36 -4.55 1.13
N GLN A 342 -26.04 -4.34 1.28
CA GLN A 342 -25.26 -4.99 2.34
C GLN A 342 -25.66 -4.50 3.73
N THR A 343 -25.87 -3.19 3.91
CA THR A 343 -26.30 -2.64 5.21
C THR A 343 -27.73 -3.05 5.58
N ALA A 344 -28.62 -3.15 4.59
CA ALA A 344 -29.98 -3.66 4.81
C ALA A 344 -29.96 -5.15 5.20
N ALA A 345 -29.07 -5.96 4.60
CA ALA A 345 -28.98 -7.40 4.86
C ALA A 345 -28.23 -7.74 6.16
N PHE A 346 -27.17 -7.01 6.50
CA PHE A 346 -26.24 -7.37 7.57
C PHE A 346 -26.19 -6.36 8.73
N GLY A 347 -26.98 -5.29 8.65
CA GLY A 347 -26.91 -4.17 9.56
C GLY A 347 -25.72 -3.25 9.28
N GLY A 348 -25.53 -2.24 10.12
CA GLY A 348 -24.39 -1.34 10.07
C GLY A 348 -24.16 -0.68 11.42
N TYR A 349 -23.17 0.20 11.51
CA TYR A 349 -22.95 0.97 12.74
C TYR A 349 -24.13 1.91 13.03
N GLU A 350 -24.64 1.88 14.27
CA GLU A 350 -25.73 2.76 14.73
C GLU A 350 -25.23 4.18 15.03
N SER A 351 -23.95 4.32 15.38
CA SER A 351 -23.34 5.59 15.75
C SER A 351 -21.86 5.68 15.39
N LEU A 352 -21.30 6.90 15.43
CA LEU A 352 -19.86 7.11 15.30
C LEU A 352 -19.07 6.42 16.43
N GLY A 353 -19.67 6.27 17.62
CA GLY A 353 -19.08 5.54 18.73
C GLY A 353 -18.91 4.06 18.42
N ASP A 354 -19.93 3.44 17.81
CA ASP A 354 -19.87 2.04 17.38
C ASP A 354 -18.86 1.84 16.25
N ALA A 355 -18.83 2.76 15.29
CA ALA A 355 -17.84 2.75 14.21
C ALA A 355 -16.40 2.87 14.75
N ALA A 356 -16.17 3.73 15.74
CA ALA A 356 -14.88 3.87 16.40
C ALA A 356 -14.49 2.61 17.20
N ALA A 357 -15.46 1.98 17.87
CA ALA A 357 -15.24 0.71 18.58
C ALA A 357 -14.92 -0.43 17.61
N GLY A 358 -15.65 -0.53 16.48
CA GLY A 358 -15.38 -1.48 15.41
C GLY A 358 -14.02 -1.25 14.77
N PHE A 359 -13.66 0.01 14.48
CA PHE A 359 -12.32 0.38 14.03
C PHE A 359 -11.24 -0.12 15.02
N PHE A 360 -11.46 0.07 16.33
CA PHE A 360 -10.50 -0.40 17.32
C PHE A 360 -10.35 -1.93 17.31
N ARG A 361 -11.46 -2.68 17.25
CA ARG A 361 -11.44 -4.15 17.16
C ARG A 361 -10.72 -4.63 15.90
N GLN A 362 -11.06 -4.07 14.74
CA GLN A 362 -10.53 -4.52 13.46
C GLN A 362 -9.05 -4.15 13.26
N VAL A 363 -8.64 -2.98 13.73
CA VAL A 363 -7.28 -2.46 13.47
C VAL A 363 -6.30 -2.82 14.58
N PHE A 364 -6.70 -2.67 15.85
CA PHE A 364 -5.77 -2.80 16.97
C PHE A 364 -5.87 -4.16 17.66
N VAL A 365 -7.05 -4.77 17.78
CA VAL A 365 -7.14 -6.16 18.28
C VAL A 365 -6.71 -7.11 17.17
N GLY A 366 -7.26 -6.95 15.96
CA GLY A 366 -6.72 -7.55 14.73
C GLY A 366 -6.75 -9.08 14.70
N LEU A 367 -7.84 -9.68 15.16
CA LEU A 367 -8.12 -11.11 14.95
C LEU A 367 -8.59 -11.33 13.51
N PRO A 368 -8.14 -12.37 12.80
CA PRO A 368 -8.52 -12.60 11.41
C PRO A 368 -10.03 -12.88 11.29
N GLN A 369 -10.67 -12.30 10.28
CA GLN A 369 -12.04 -12.61 9.88
C GLN A 369 -11.99 -13.42 8.57
N TYR A 370 -12.43 -14.68 8.62
CA TYR A 370 -12.40 -15.57 7.46
C TYR A 370 -13.64 -15.46 6.57
N TYR A 371 -14.76 -15.01 7.14
CA TYR A 371 -16.06 -14.85 6.50
C TYR A 371 -16.89 -13.76 7.19
N GLU A 372 -17.82 -13.18 6.46
CA GLU A 372 -18.75 -12.16 6.95
C GLU A 372 -20.07 -12.76 7.46
N VAL A 373 -20.46 -13.94 6.98
CA VAL A 373 -21.74 -14.59 7.32
C VAL A 373 -21.49 -15.89 8.11
N PRO A 374 -22.09 -16.07 9.31
CA PRO A 374 -21.78 -17.20 10.21
C PRO A 374 -21.85 -18.60 9.60
N VAL A 375 -22.79 -18.85 8.67
CA VAL A 375 -22.96 -20.16 8.02
C VAL A 375 -21.69 -20.66 7.30
N TRP A 376 -20.82 -19.75 6.85
CA TRP A 376 -19.55 -20.13 6.23
C TRP A 376 -18.63 -20.89 7.18
N GLY A 377 -18.76 -20.70 8.50
CA GLY A 377 -18.01 -21.47 9.49
C GLY A 377 -18.25 -22.98 9.38
N GLU A 378 -19.44 -23.38 8.91
CA GLU A 378 -19.77 -24.80 8.67
C GLU A 378 -19.11 -25.34 7.41
N TYR A 379 -18.92 -24.50 6.39
CA TYR A 379 -18.37 -24.90 5.09
C TYR A 379 -16.84 -24.96 5.06
N ILE A 380 -16.19 -24.03 5.74
CA ILE A 380 -14.73 -23.86 5.71
C ILE A 380 -14.08 -24.01 7.09
N GLY A 381 -14.80 -24.49 8.10
CA GLY A 381 -14.31 -24.65 9.47
C GLY A 381 -13.03 -25.48 9.56
N ASP A 382 -12.95 -26.60 8.84
CA ASP A 382 -11.75 -27.44 8.79
C ASP A 382 -10.55 -26.72 8.15
N GLN A 383 -10.80 -25.90 7.13
CA GLN A 383 -9.75 -25.10 6.49
C GLN A 383 -9.23 -24.02 7.45
N ILE A 384 -10.14 -23.37 8.19
CA ILE A 384 -9.79 -22.38 9.21
C ILE A 384 -8.95 -23.03 10.30
N ALA A 385 -9.38 -24.19 10.83
CA ALA A 385 -8.64 -24.91 11.86
C ALA A 385 -7.24 -25.32 11.37
N ALA A 386 -7.13 -25.86 10.15
CA ALA A 386 -5.85 -26.21 9.55
C ALA A 386 -4.93 -24.98 9.41
N TYR A 387 -5.45 -23.86 8.91
CA TYR A 387 -4.71 -22.63 8.74
C TYR A 387 -4.26 -22.03 10.07
N GLU A 388 -5.15 -21.95 11.06
CA GLU A 388 -4.87 -21.47 12.42
C GLU A 388 -3.92 -22.38 13.20
N SER A 389 -3.83 -23.66 12.86
CA SER A 389 -2.81 -24.56 13.45
C SER A 389 -1.43 -24.39 12.82
N SER A 390 -1.35 -23.73 11.65
CA SER A 390 -0.11 -23.57 10.90
C SER A 390 0.73 -22.40 11.39
N ILE A 391 2.04 -22.43 11.09
CA ILE A 391 2.95 -21.30 11.34
C ILE A 391 2.65 -20.08 10.44
N TRP A 392 1.78 -20.25 9.43
CA TRP A 392 1.50 -19.23 8.43
C TRP A 392 0.37 -18.28 8.83
N ARG A 393 -0.36 -18.55 9.91
CA ARG A 393 -1.52 -17.76 10.38
C ARG A 393 -1.22 -16.28 10.68
N GLY A 394 0.06 -15.92 10.81
CA GLY A 394 0.49 -14.61 11.27
C GLY A 394 0.56 -14.50 12.80
N VAL A 395 0.73 -13.27 13.27
CA VAL A 395 0.83 -12.92 14.69
C VAL A 395 -0.10 -11.75 14.97
N SER A 396 -1.15 -11.99 15.76
CA SER A 396 -2.00 -10.92 16.29
C SER A 396 -1.26 -10.14 17.39
N ILE A 397 -0.52 -9.10 17.00
CA ILE A 397 0.25 -8.26 17.93
C ILE A 397 -0.66 -7.62 19.00
N GLY A 398 -1.87 -7.23 18.61
CA GLY A 398 -2.91 -6.81 19.54
C GLY A 398 -3.53 -7.98 20.28
N GLY A 399 -4.19 -8.88 19.54
CA GLY A 399 -4.72 -10.20 19.97
C GLY A 399 -5.75 -10.18 21.10
N SER A 400 -5.90 -9.06 21.78
CA SER A 400 -6.73 -8.80 22.95
C SER A 400 -6.96 -7.29 23.07
N VAL A 401 -7.90 -6.89 23.92
CA VAL A 401 -8.14 -5.46 24.20
C VAL A 401 -6.91 -4.78 24.83
N ILE A 402 -6.22 -5.48 25.74
CA ILE A 402 -5.01 -4.94 26.40
C ILE A 402 -3.89 -4.78 25.38
N GLY A 403 -3.57 -5.82 24.61
CA GLY A 403 -2.51 -5.76 23.60
C GLY A 403 -2.84 -4.75 22.49
N GLY A 404 -4.11 -4.66 22.07
CA GLY A 404 -4.57 -3.64 21.14
C GLY A 404 -4.39 -2.22 21.68
N SER A 405 -4.61 -2.00 22.98
CA SER A 405 -4.39 -0.70 23.63
C SER A 405 -2.90 -0.34 23.69
N VAL A 406 -2.02 -1.30 23.98
CA VAL A 406 -0.56 -1.10 23.93
C VAL A 406 -0.12 -0.79 22.50
N PHE A 407 -0.66 -1.50 21.52
CA PHE A 407 -0.35 -1.28 20.11
C PHE A 407 -0.82 0.11 19.65
N ALA A 408 -2.02 0.54 20.04
CA ALA A 408 -2.52 1.89 19.80
C ALA A 408 -1.61 2.97 20.44
N ALA A 409 -1.12 2.74 21.65
CA ALA A 409 -0.17 3.66 22.30
C ALA A 409 1.15 3.78 21.51
N LEU A 410 1.69 2.68 20.97
CA LEU A 410 2.86 2.71 20.08
C LEU A 410 2.57 3.53 18.81
N VAL A 411 1.40 3.37 18.21
CA VAL A 411 0.96 4.16 17.04
C VAL A 411 0.89 5.64 17.37
N VAL A 412 0.29 6.03 18.50
CA VAL A 412 0.22 7.43 18.94
C VAL A 412 1.62 8.02 19.17
N MET A 413 2.51 7.28 19.84
CA MET A 413 3.90 7.71 20.05
C MET A 413 4.65 7.89 18.73
N GLY A 414 4.43 6.99 17.78
CA GLY A 414 4.95 7.06 16.43
C GLY A 414 4.43 8.27 15.66
N PHE A 415 3.11 8.49 15.69
CA PHE A 415 2.46 9.64 15.06
C PHE A 415 3.03 10.96 15.58
N VAL A 416 3.07 11.14 16.91
CA VAL A 416 3.65 12.34 17.53
C VAL A 416 5.10 12.53 17.10
N ARG A 417 5.88 11.44 16.98
CA ARG A 417 7.27 11.52 16.52
C ARG A 417 7.40 11.93 15.06
N VAL A 418 6.60 11.35 14.16
CA VAL A 418 6.59 11.71 12.74
C VAL A 418 6.17 13.17 12.58
N MET A 419 5.11 13.60 13.29
CA MET A 419 4.62 14.98 13.25
C MET A 419 5.67 15.99 13.74
N ARG A 420 6.41 15.66 14.81
CA ARG A 420 7.48 16.52 15.35
C ARG A 420 8.70 16.66 14.44
N ARG A 421 8.91 15.75 13.48
CA ARG A 421 10.01 15.87 12.51
C ARG A 421 9.74 16.91 11.43
N GLY A 422 8.47 17.20 11.14
CA GLY A 422 8.08 18.10 10.06
C GLY A 422 8.52 17.62 8.67
N GLY A 423 8.50 18.53 7.70
CA GLY A 423 8.89 18.27 6.30
C GLY A 423 7.83 17.52 5.48
N GLY A 424 8.08 17.36 4.17
CA GLY A 424 7.06 16.85 3.23
C GLY A 424 6.58 15.43 3.52
N MET A 425 7.51 14.57 3.97
CA MET A 425 7.17 13.22 4.40
C MET A 425 6.14 13.20 5.53
N CYS A 426 6.25 14.12 6.50
CA CYS A 426 5.29 14.22 7.60
C CYS A 426 3.89 14.57 7.09
N TRP A 427 3.79 15.52 6.16
CA TRP A 427 2.50 15.89 5.56
C TRP A 427 1.89 14.76 4.74
N VAL A 428 2.70 14.05 3.96
CA VAL A 428 2.26 12.88 3.18
C VAL A 428 1.74 11.77 4.11
N ILE A 429 2.51 11.38 5.13
CA ILE A 429 2.07 10.35 6.09
C ILE A 429 0.86 10.83 6.89
N GLY A 430 0.86 12.08 7.38
CA GLY A 430 -0.25 12.62 8.15
C GLY A 430 -1.56 12.68 7.37
N ALA A 431 -1.50 13.16 6.12
CA ALA A 431 -2.68 13.16 5.25
C ALA A 431 -3.13 11.74 4.89
N TRP A 432 -2.20 10.82 4.63
CA TRP A 432 -2.52 9.40 4.42
C TRP A 432 -3.23 8.76 5.62
N VAL A 433 -2.74 9.02 6.84
CA VAL A 433 -3.39 8.58 8.10
C VAL A 433 -4.82 9.11 8.16
N ILE A 434 -5.01 10.42 7.99
CA ILE A 434 -6.33 11.06 8.06
C ILE A 434 -7.26 10.46 7.00
N GLY A 435 -6.80 10.39 5.75
CA GLY A 435 -7.59 9.88 4.63
C GLY A 435 -8.10 8.47 4.88
N VAL A 436 -7.19 7.55 5.22
CA VAL A 436 -7.54 6.15 5.45
C VAL A 436 -8.43 5.99 6.68
N VAL A 437 -8.14 6.66 7.80
CA VAL A 437 -8.97 6.59 9.00
C VAL A 437 -10.37 7.13 8.73
N MET A 438 -10.48 8.28 8.07
CA MET A 438 -11.77 8.87 7.69
C MET A 438 -12.58 7.90 6.81
N THR A 439 -11.95 7.28 5.82
CA THR A 439 -12.64 6.27 4.99
C THR A 439 -13.17 5.09 5.81
N THR A 440 -12.39 4.59 6.78
CA THR A 440 -12.79 3.43 7.59
C THR A 440 -13.74 3.72 8.74
N VAL A 441 -13.71 4.92 9.31
CA VAL A 441 -14.55 5.27 10.47
C VAL A 441 -15.81 5.99 10.03
N VAL A 442 -15.74 6.81 8.99
CA VAL A 442 -16.86 7.67 8.55
C VAL A 442 -17.58 7.09 7.34
N PHE A 443 -16.85 6.53 6.37
CA PHE A 443 -17.44 6.09 5.10
C PHE A 443 -17.66 4.58 5.00
N THR A 444 -17.28 3.81 6.01
CA THR A 444 -17.47 2.35 6.02
C THR A 444 -18.58 2.00 7.01
N PRO A 445 -19.77 1.60 6.53
CA PRO A 445 -20.91 1.32 7.41
C PRO A 445 -20.86 -0.07 8.04
N LEU A 446 -19.97 -0.95 7.60
CA LEU A 446 -19.92 -2.37 7.95
C LEU A 446 -18.64 -2.74 8.69
N GLU A 447 -18.76 -3.60 9.70
CA GLU A 447 -17.62 -4.17 10.43
C GLU A 447 -17.03 -5.38 9.69
N TRP A 448 -16.72 -5.23 8.40
CA TRP A 448 -16.02 -6.25 7.63
C TRP A 448 -14.54 -5.92 7.56
N GLN A 449 -13.70 -6.83 8.05
CA GLN A 449 -12.25 -6.65 8.20
C GLN A 449 -11.57 -6.17 6.90
N ARG A 450 -12.03 -6.63 5.74
CA ARG A 450 -11.51 -6.24 4.43
C ARG A 450 -11.58 -4.74 4.15
N TYR A 451 -12.49 -4.00 4.79
CA TYR A 451 -12.58 -2.55 4.69
C TYR A 451 -11.54 -1.83 5.56
N TYR A 452 -10.99 -2.49 6.58
CA TYR A 452 -10.00 -1.93 7.51
C TYR A 452 -8.55 -2.20 7.10
N LEU A 453 -8.31 -3.09 6.12
CA LEU A 453 -6.95 -3.45 5.67
C LEU A 453 -6.06 -2.26 5.28
N PRO A 454 -6.55 -1.18 4.63
CA PRO A 454 -5.73 -0.01 4.31
C PRO A 454 -5.07 0.65 5.51
N VAL A 455 -5.66 0.49 6.70
CA VAL A 455 -5.18 1.07 7.95
C VAL A 455 -3.97 0.30 8.47
N ILE A 456 -3.86 -1.01 8.18
CA ILE A 456 -2.80 -1.87 8.73
C ILE A 456 -1.40 -1.38 8.35
N PRO A 457 -1.11 -1.04 7.08
CA PRO A 457 0.14 -0.38 6.70
C PRO A 457 0.43 0.92 7.49
N VAL A 458 -0.60 1.74 7.72
CA VAL A 458 -0.49 3.01 8.45
C VAL A 458 -0.05 2.76 9.88
N VAL A 459 -0.77 1.90 10.61
CA VAL A 459 -0.44 1.58 12.00
C VAL A 459 0.89 0.85 12.11
N GLY A 460 1.26 0.02 11.12
CA GLY A 460 2.58 -0.61 11.07
C GLY A 460 3.71 0.40 11.00
N VAL A 461 3.64 1.37 10.08
CA VAL A 461 4.66 2.43 9.94
C VAL A 461 4.75 3.30 11.20
N LEU A 462 3.60 3.69 11.76
CA LEU A 462 3.56 4.52 12.95
C LEU A 462 4.05 3.75 14.19
N ALA A 463 3.57 2.54 14.44
CA ALA A 463 4.03 1.74 15.56
C ALA A 463 5.54 1.44 15.46
N GLY A 464 6.08 1.20 14.26
CA GLY A 464 7.53 1.07 14.05
C GLY A 464 8.32 2.31 14.51
N ALA A 465 7.82 3.51 14.19
CA ALA A 465 8.39 4.76 14.69
C ALA A 465 8.21 4.92 16.22
N GLY A 466 7.12 4.39 16.79
CA GLY A 466 6.88 4.32 18.23
C GLY A 466 7.87 3.40 18.95
N VAL A 467 8.15 2.22 18.41
CA VAL A 467 9.14 1.26 18.93
C VAL A 467 10.53 1.87 18.97
N GLU A 468 10.94 2.57 17.90
CA GLU A 468 12.23 3.27 17.90
C GLU A 468 12.31 4.35 19.00
N ARG A 469 11.21 5.07 19.27
CA ARG A 469 11.17 6.08 20.34
C ARG A 469 11.45 5.45 21.71
N LEU A 470 10.97 4.24 21.95
CA LEU A 470 11.25 3.49 23.18
C LEU A 470 12.70 2.99 23.22
N TYR A 471 13.21 2.47 22.09
CA TYR A 471 14.57 1.94 22.00
C TYR A 471 15.68 2.98 22.22
N ARG A 472 15.44 4.26 21.91
CA ARG A 472 16.44 5.34 22.04
C ARG A 472 16.41 6.06 23.40
N ARG A 473 15.47 5.73 24.27
CA ARG A 473 15.43 6.21 25.66
C ARG A 473 16.19 5.24 26.53
#